data_AF-A0A191WBC3-F1
#
_entry.id   AF-A0A191WBC3-F1
#
_cell.length_a   1.000
_cell.length_b   1.000
_cell.length_c   1.000
_cell.angle_alpha   90.00
_cell.angle_beta   90.00
_cell.angle_gamma   90.00
#
_symmetry.space_group_name_H-M   'P 1'
#
loop_
_entity.id
_entity.type
_entity.pdbx_description
1 polymer ?
#
loop_
_entity_poly.entity_id
_entity_poly.type
_entity_poly.pdbx_seq_one_letter_code
_entity_poly.pdbx_strand_id
1 'polypeptide(L)'
;MILGGGVVAAAAIVGGFMAIPAVSGASGAESSATEELEKVTSKPDLGAPRDPLSPDELSYAIHLASTDESVPDDVTSVDGSDAPQVLSVDIANGDVDATGRRVDVYLFDYTSNQTFLQRVDLTDGSVESTSKAGVQPPPTPDEVDYAFGVFLADAAASAAVRAEYAAVTGDELASIDQLAVTGGAFVPDAGTLGADACGIDRCVEMQFRVSGGGYLDTTGFVVDLSAKSVIGIK
;
A
#
# COMPACT_ATOMS: atom_id res chain seq x y z
N MET A 1 40.23 21.83 -23.92
CA MET A 1 39.08 22.19 -23.07
C MET A 1 37.84 21.67 -23.79
N ILE A 2 37.34 20.50 -23.38
CA ILE A 2 36.13 19.89 -23.90
C ILE A 2 35.06 20.18 -22.84
N LEU A 3 34.11 21.09 -23.13
CA LEU A 3 32.92 21.27 -22.30
C LEU A 3 31.94 20.16 -22.67
N GLY A 4 31.78 19.18 -21.78
CA GLY A 4 30.70 18.21 -21.82
C GLY A 4 29.40 18.88 -21.38
N GLY A 5 28.40 18.88 -22.28
CA GLY A 5 27.03 19.22 -21.94
C GLY A 5 26.42 18.07 -21.15
N GLY A 6 26.18 18.31 -19.85
CA GLY A 6 25.42 17.40 -19.01
C GLY A 6 23.95 17.44 -19.42
N VAL A 7 23.43 16.28 -19.83
CA VAL A 7 22.01 16.05 -19.99
C VAL A 7 21.45 15.94 -18.58
N VAL A 8 20.58 16.87 -18.19
CA VAL A 8 19.83 16.78 -16.93
C VAL A 8 18.79 15.70 -17.13
N ALA A 9 19.02 14.51 -16.56
CA ALA A 9 18.02 13.48 -16.47
C ALA A 9 16.95 13.97 -15.49
N ALA A 10 15.75 14.24 -15.99
CA ALA A 10 14.58 14.44 -15.14
C ALA A 10 14.26 13.10 -14.48
N ALA A 11 14.46 13.02 -13.16
CA ALA A 11 14.01 11.89 -12.36
C ALA A 11 12.47 11.90 -12.37
N ALA A 12 11.87 10.89 -12.99
CA ALA A 12 10.44 10.63 -12.87
C ALA A 12 10.20 10.15 -11.43
N ILE A 13 9.53 10.98 -10.62
CA ILE A 13 8.96 10.51 -9.37
C ILE A 13 7.74 9.68 -9.78
N VAL A 14 7.91 8.36 -9.78
CA VAL A 14 6.80 7.41 -9.86
C VAL A 14 6.12 7.48 -8.50
N GLY A 15 5.10 8.34 -8.39
CA GLY A 15 4.27 8.40 -7.20
C GLY A 15 3.54 7.07 -7.05
N GLY A 16 3.74 6.38 -5.93
CA GLY A 16 3.02 5.15 -5.59
C GLY A 16 1.51 5.36 -5.73
N PHE A 17 0.85 4.37 -6.33
CA PHE A 17 -0.56 4.47 -6.66
C PHE A 17 -1.38 4.46 -5.37
N MET A 18 -2.24 5.47 -5.21
CA MET A 18 -3.12 5.53 -4.06
C MET A 18 -4.54 5.17 -4.50
N ALA A 19 -5.02 4.02 -4.06
CA ALA A 19 -6.41 3.66 -4.23
C ALA A 19 -7.26 4.26 -3.11
N ILE A 20 -8.38 4.87 -3.48
CA ILE A 20 -9.39 5.34 -2.53
C ILE A 20 -10.20 4.10 -2.09
N PRO A 21 -10.20 3.69 -0.80
CA PRO A 21 -11.05 2.60 -0.38
C PRO A 21 -12.52 3.04 -0.38
N ALA A 22 -13.35 2.34 -1.16
CA ALA A 22 -14.79 2.53 -1.13
C ALA A 22 -15.39 1.94 0.17
N VAL A 23 -16.28 2.71 0.81
CA VAL A 23 -17.17 2.19 1.86
C VAL A 23 -18.15 1.16 1.24
N SER A 24 -18.32 0.05 1.95
CA SER A 24 -18.92 -1.22 1.51
C SER A 24 -20.33 -1.19 0.91
N GLY A 25 -20.55 -2.06 -0.07
CA GLY A 25 -21.81 -2.80 -0.25
C GLY A 25 -22.58 -2.59 -1.55
N ALA A 26 -22.12 -3.17 -2.67
CA ALA A 26 -22.97 -3.70 -3.75
C ALA A 26 -22.08 -4.43 -4.77
N SER A 27 -22.65 -5.47 -5.36
CA SER A 27 -22.19 -6.26 -6.52
C SER A 27 -21.15 -5.65 -7.45
N GLY A 28 -20.15 -6.46 -7.80
CA GLY A 28 -19.33 -6.29 -8.99
C GLY A 28 -17.94 -5.76 -8.67
N ALA A 29 -16.93 -6.60 -8.86
CA ALA A 29 -15.57 -6.14 -9.08
C ALA A 29 -15.53 -5.37 -10.41
N GLU A 30 -16.02 -4.14 -10.40
CA GLU A 30 -15.51 -3.13 -11.32
C GLU A 30 -14.25 -2.61 -10.64
N SER A 31 -13.11 -3.17 -11.04
CA SER A 31 -11.81 -2.59 -10.75
C SER A 31 -11.90 -1.12 -11.15
N SER A 32 -11.96 -0.24 -10.15
CA SER A 32 -11.90 1.19 -10.40
C SER A 32 -10.55 1.40 -11.06
N ALA A 33 -10.56 1.77 -12.34
CA ALA A 33 -9.33 2.03 -13.06
C ALA A 33 -8.54 3.05 -12.24
N THR A 34 -7.37 2.64 -11.77
CA THR A 34 -6.44 3.50 -11.06
C THR A 34 -6.01 4.60 -12.03
N GLU A 35 -6.54 5.81 -11.86
CA GLU A 35 -6.10 6.97 -12.64
C GLU A 35 -4.77 7.46 -12.07
N GLU A 36 -3.79 7.65 -12.96
CA GLU A 36 -2.51 8.25 -12.62
C GLU A 36 -2.75 9.69 -12.14
N LEU A 37 -2.30 10.00 -10.92
CA LEU A 37 -2.37 11.34 -10.36
C LEU A 37 -1.30 12.23 -11.00
N GLU A 38 -1.71 13.35 -11.59
CA GLU A 38 -0.77 14.36 -12.06
C GLU A 38 0.04 14.90 -10.86
N LYS A 39 1.35 15.01 -11.04
CA LYS A 39 2.24 15.49 -9.99
C LYS A 39 2.07 17.00 -9.75
N VAL A 40 1.61 17.38 -8.57
CA VAL A 40 1.45 18.77 -8.13
C VAL A 40 2.47 19.09 -7.06
N THR A 41 3.39 20.03 -7.34
CA THR A 41 4.45 20.43 -6.40
C THR A 41 4.26 21.83 -5.81
N SER A 42 3.31 22.59 -6.34
CA SER A 42 2.98 23.94 -5.87
C SER A 42 1.61 23.93 -5.22
N LYS A 43 1.40 24.77 -4.21
CA LYS A 43 0.13 24.82 -3.48
C LYS A 43 -1.06 25.04 -4.43
N PRO A 44 -2.05 24.11 -4.46
CA PRO A 44 -3.26 24.26 -5.27
C PRO A 44 -4.30 25.13 -4.57
N ASP A 45 -5.44 25.33 -5.24
CA ASP A 45 -6.63 25.88 -4.58
C ASP A 45 -7.14 24.89 -3.53
N LEU A 46 -7.29 25.35 -2.28
CA LEU A 46 -7.65 24.50 -1.16
C LEU A 46 -9.17 24.48 -0.94
N GLY A 47 -9.70 23.29 -0.63
CA GLY A 47 -11.07 23.11 -0.19
C GLY A 47 -11.32 23.62 1.24
N ALA A 48 -12.58 23.63 1.69
CA ALA A 48 -12.88 23.91 3.09
C ALA A 48 -12.32 22.81 4.00
N PRO A 49 -12.07 23.03 5.29
CA PRO A 49 -11.34 22.09 6.15
C PRO A 49 -11.85 20.63 6.17
N ARG A 50 -13.12 20.39 5.86
CA ARG A 50 -13.76 19.06 5.89
C ARG A 50 -14.27 18.58 4.53
N ASP A 51 -14.07 19.35 3.46
CA ASP A 51 -14.37 18.87 2.11
C ASP A 51 -13.43 17.70 1.77
N PRO A 52 -13.86 16.69 1.00
CA PRO A 52 -12.93 15.69 0.47
C PRO A 52 -11.72 16.33 -0.21
N LEU A 53 -10.58 15.66 -0.21
CA LEU A 53 -9.40 16.14 -0.93
C LEU A 53 -9.69 16.15 -2.43
N SER A 54 -9.35 17.25 -3.09
CA SER A 54 -9.22 17.26 -4.55
C SER A 54 -8.00 16.44 -4.99
N PRO A 55 -7.94 15.99 -6.26
CA PRO A 55 -6.77 15.30 -6.80
C PRO A 55 -5.47 16.12 -6.66
N ASP A 56 -5.54 17.43 -6.84
CA ASP A 56 -4.38 18.32 -6.70
C ASP A 56 -3.91 18.44 -5.24
N GLU A 57 -4.84 18.53 -4.29
CA GLU A 57 -4.51 18.52 -2.85
C GLU A 57 -3.92 17.19 -2.42
N LEU A 58 -4.46 16.07 -2.92
CA LEU A 58 -3.92 14.73 -2.69
C LEU A 58 -2.48 14.62 -3.20
N SER A 59 -2.25 14.99 -4.46
CA SER A 59 -0.93 14.97 -5.10
C SER A 59 0.07 15.88 -4.38
N TYR A 60 -0.37 17.10 -4.01
CA TYR A 60 0.45 18.04 -3.25
C TYR A 60 0.79 17.55 -1.84
N ALA A 61 -0.16 16.92 -1.14
CA ALA A 61 0.09 16.33 0.17
C ALA A 61 1.13 15.20 0.11
N ILE A 62 0.99 14.29 -0.86
CA ILE A 62 1.97 13.22 -1.11
C ILE A 62 3.34 13.82 -1.41
N HIS A 63 3.42 14.86 -2.24
CA HIS A 63 4.67 15.51 -2.57
C HIS A 63 5.35 16.07 -1.31
N LEU A 64 4.64 16.88 -0.51
CA LEU A 64 5.18 17.45 0.72
C LEU A 64 5.65 16.35 1.69
N ALA A 65 4.81 15.33 1.91
CA ALA A 65 5.11 14.23 2.82
C ALA A 65 6.31 13.38 2.38
N SER A 66 6.43 13.08 1.08
CA SER A 66 7.48 12.19 0.54
C SER A 66 8.82 12.89 0.33
N THR A 67 8.85 14.22 0.24
CA THR A 67 10.09 15.01 0.09
C THR A 67 10.49 15.77 1.35
N ASP A 68 9.80 15.55 2.46
CA ASP A 68 10.18 16.10 3.75
C ASP A 68 11.54 15.53 4.22
N GLU A 69 12.34 16.36 4.89
CA GLU A 69 13.70 15.99 5.33
C GLU A 69 13.74 14.84 6.35
N SER A 70 12.61 14.53 6.99
CA SER A 70 12.49 13.39 7.90
C SER A 70 12.43 12.03 7.19
N VAL A 71 12.12 12.01 5.89
CA VAL A 71 12.12 10.81 5.05
C VAL A 71 13.52 10.62 4.45
N PRO A 72 14.20 9.48 4.68
CA PRO A 72 15.51 9.23 4.08
C PRO A 72 15.48 9.24 2.55
N ASP A 73 16.60 9.57 1.91
CA ASP A 73 16.71 9.61 0.43
C ASP A 73 16.75 8.21 -0.21
N ASP A 74 17.05 7.16 0.55
CA ASP A 74 17.20 5.76 0.09
C ASP A 74 15.99 4.88 0.44
N VAL A 75 14.85 5.50 0.70
CA VAL A 75 13.59 4.78 0.94
C VAL A 75 13.10 4.08 -0.31
N THR A 76 12.45 2.93 -0.12
CA THR A 76 11.91 2.14 -1.23
C THR A 76 10.45 1.74 -1.04
N SER A 77 9.81 1.51 -2.18
CA SER A 77 8.45 1.00 -2.30
C SER A 77 8.44 -0.53 -2.47
N VAL A 78 7.25 -1.15 -2.44
CA VAL A 78 7.10 -2.61 -2.50
C VAL A 78 7.72 -3.22 -3.77
N ASP A 79 7.60 -2.51 -4.89
CA ASP A 79 8.15 -2.89 -6.19
C ASP A 79 9.66 -2.62 -6.31
N GLY A 80 10.26 -1.93 -5.33
CA GLY A 80 11.65 -1.52 -5.31
C GLY A 80 11.94 -0.17 -5.97
N SER A 81 10.92 0.65 -6.26
CA SER A 81 11.12 2.03 -6.73
C SER A 81 11.77 2.91 -5.66
N ASP A 82 12.55 3.92 -6.09
CA ASP A 82 13.24 4.89 -5.23
C ASP A 82 12.29 5.99 -4.71
N ALA A 83 11.26 5.57 -3.97
CA ALA A 83 10.27 6.41 -3.30
C ALA A 83 9.63 5.62 -2.15
N PRO A 84 9.15 6.27 -1.08
CA PRO A 84 8.42 5.56 -0.05
C PRO A 84 7.08 5.06 -0.59
N GLN A 85 6.65 3.88 -0.15
CA GLN A 85 5.31 3.39 -0.44
C GLN A 85 4.30 4.28 0.28
N VAL A 86 3.34 4.84 -0.47
CA VAL A 86 2.24 5.59 0.13
C VAL A 86 1.15 4.60 0.56
N LEU A 87 0.77 4.61 1.83
CA LEU A 87 -0.19 3.67 2.42
C LEU A 87 -1.62 4.23 2.45
N SER A 88 -1.77 5.45 2.97
CA SER A 88 -3.05 6.16 2.98
C SER A 88 -2.84 7.66 3.07
N VAL A 89 -3.84 8.40 2.61
CA VAL A 89 -3.95 9.84 2.80
C VAL A 89 -5.35 10.18 3.24
N ASP A 90 -5.44 10.85 4.38
CA ASP A 90 -6.69 11.14 5.04
C ASP A 90 -6.70 12.58 5.56
N ILE A 91 -7.87 13.22 5.53
CA ILE A 91 -8.05 14.51 6.22
C ILE A 91 -7.85 14.26 7.72
N ALA A 92 -7.00 15.07 8.35
CA ALA A 92 -6.71 14.92 9.77
C ALA A 92 -7.98 15.22 10.59
N ASN A 93 -8.51 14.21 11.27
CA ASN A 93 -9.81 14.28 11.94
C ASN A 93 -9.74 14.59 13.44
N GLY A 94 -8.53 14.71 14.01
CA GLY A 94 -8.30 14.75 15.46
C GLY A 94 -8.75 16.02 16.20
N ASP A 95 -8.91 17.13 15.49
CA ASP A 95 -9.31 18.42 16.06
C ASP A 95 -10.49 19.01 15.27
N VAL A 96 -11.67 19.06 15.92
CA VAL A 96 -12.90 19.58 15.31
C VAL A 96 -12.88 21.09 15.14
N ASP A 97 -12.03 21.78 15.89
CA ASP A 97 -11.87 23.24 15.85
C ASP A 97 -10.67 23.65 14.97
N ALA A 98 -9.93 22.68 14.42
CA ALA A 98 -8.85 22.96 13.49
C ALA A 98 -9.40 23.67 12.24
N THR A 99 -8.85 24.86 12.00
CA THR A 99 -9.22 25.72 10.86
C THR A 99 -8.32 25.54 9.65
N GLY A 100 -7.20 24.81 9.79
CA GLY A 100 -6.25 24.52 8.73
C GLY A 100 -6.67 23.32 7.85
N ARG A 101 -6.10 23.26 6.65
CA ARG A 101 -6.27 22.13 5.73
C ARG A 101 -5.21 21.07 6.01
N ARG A 102 -5.44 20.26 7.05
CA ARG A 102 -4.48 19.26 7.53
C ARG A 102 -4.77 17.87 7.00
N VAL A 103 -3.71 17.17 6.62
CA VAL A 103 -3.76 15.86 5.97
C VAL A 103 -2.74 14.95 6.65
N ASP A 104 -3.18 13.77 7.06
CA ASP A 104 -2.31 12.71 7.55
C ASP A 104 -1.94 11.81 6.36
N VAL A 105 -0.65 11.71 6.05
CA VAL A 105 -0.09 10.85 5.01
C VAL A 105 0.72 9.74 5.68
N TYR A 106 0.31 8.49 5.49
CA TYR A 106 1.08 7.34 5.94
C TYR A 106 1.99 6.86 4.82
N LEU A 107 3.29 6.80 5.11
CA LEU A 107 4.31 6.29 4.23
C LEU A 107 4.96 5.05 4.84
N PHE A 108 5.46 4.15 4.01
CA PHE A 108 6.25 3.00 4.42
C PHE A 108 7.56 2.95 3.63
N ASP A 109 8.64 2.64 4.33
CA ASP A 109 9.94 2.39 3.72
C ASP A 109 10.30 0.91 3.83
N TYR A 110 10.42 0.25 2.68
CA TYR A 110 10.83 -1.15 2.57
C TYR A 110 12.34 -1.36 2.82
N THR A 111 13.16 -0.31 2.81
CA THR A 111 14.59 -0.40 3.14
C THR A 111 14.80 -0.55 4.65
N SER A 112 14.04 0.17 5.48
CA SER A 112 14.19 0.20 6.95
C SER A 112 13.01 -0.38 7.76
N ASN A 113 11.97 -0.86 7.09
CA ASN A 113 10.71 -1.35 7.70
C ASN A 113 10.11 -0.34 8.69
N GLN A 114 10.11 0.95 8.31
CA GLN A 114 9.51 2.03 9.08
C GLN A 114 8.22 2.52 8.44
N THR A 115 7.20 2.74 9.27
CA THR A 115 6.04 3.55 8.88
C THR A 115 6.26 4.99 9.35
N PHE A 116 6.08 5.95 8.45
CA PHE A 116 6.06 7.38 8.75
C PHE A 116 4.62 7.87 8.72
N LEU A 117 4.22 8.62 9.74
CA LEU A 117 3.03 9.46 9.71
C LEU A 117 3.49 10.90 9.50
N GLN A 118 3.18 11.43 8.33
CA GLN A 118 3.44 12.81 7.94
C GLN A 118 2.14 13.60 8.06
N ARG A 119 2.05 14.46 9.07
CA ARG A 119 0.94 15.40 9.20
C ARG A 119 1.29 16.69 8.46
N VAL A 120 0.65 16.89 7.32
CA VAL A 120 0.89 17.99 6.40
C VAL A 120 -0.15 19.09 6.63
N ASP A 121 0.28 20.35 6.73
CA ASP A 121 -0.61 21.51 6.58
C ASP A 121 -0.50 22.07 5.16
N LEU A 122 -1.54 21.86 4.33
CA LEU A 122 -1.51 22.29 2.93
C LEU A 122 -1.52 23.81 2.76
N THR A 123 -1.78 24.58 3.83
CA THR A 123 -1.85 26.04 3.78
C THR A 123 -0.47 26.67 3.64
N ASP A 124 0.48 26.21 4.46
CA ASP A 124 1.85 26.72 4.56
C ASP A 124 2.91 25.71 4.11
N GLY A 125 2.52 24.46 3.85
CA GLY A 125 3.39 23.40 3.39
C GLY A 125 4.25 22.77 4.48
N SER A 126 3.96 23.04 5.75
CA SER A 126 4.68 22.44 6.88
C SER A 126 4.31 20.97 7.07
N VAL A 127 5.27 20.19 7.56
CA VAL A 127 5.14 18.76 7.81
C VAL A 127 5.59 18.44 9.24
N GLU A 128 4.73 17.79 10.01
CA GLU A 128 5.06 17.18 11.29
C GLU A 128 5.23 15.67 11.09
N SER A 129 6.41 15.14 11.38
CA SER A 129 6.75 13.74 11.13
C SER A 129 6.87 12.92 12.40
N THR A 130 6.36 11.69 12.36
CA THR A 130 6.69 10.64 13.34
C THR A 130 6.94 9.33 12.61
N SER A 131 7.85 8.50 13.11
CA SER A 131 8.15 7.18 12.53
C SER A 131 8.12 6.07 13.58
N LYS A 132 7.71 4.87 13.15
CA LYS A 132 7.64 3.69 14.01
C LYS A 132 7.74 2.39 13.20
N ALA A 133 8.45 1.40 13.77
CA ALA A 133 8.48 0.02 13.28
C ALA A 133 7.25 -0.79 13.74
N GLY A 134 6.88 -1.83 12.98
CA GLY A 134 5.86 -2.80 13.40
C GLY A 134 4.44 -2.23 13.46
N VAL A 135 4.15 -1.17 12.71
CA VAL A 135 2.79 -0.68 12.48
C VAL A 135 2.32 -1.29 11.16
N GLN A 136 1.13 -1.87 11.15
CA GLN A 136 0.56 -2.55 9.98
C GLN A 136 -0.79 -1.93 9.60
N PRO A 137 -0.81 -0.73 8.98
CA PRO A 137 -2.03 -0.25 8.33
C PRO A 137 -2.45 -1.21 7.21
N PRO A 138 -3.72 -1.18 6.77
CA PRO A 138 -4.18 -1.97 5.63
C PRO A 138 -3.25 -1.87 4.43
N PRO A 139 -3.04 -2.97 3.67
CA PRO A 139 -2.22 -2.92 2.47
C PRO A 139 -2.88 -2.09 1.37
N THR A 140 -2.06 -1.44 0.54
CA THR A 140 -2.53 -0.77 -0.68
C THR A 140 -2.83 -1.80 -1.77
N PRO A 141 -3.58 -1.45 -2.83
CA PRO A 141 -3.76 -2.37 -3.94
C PRO A 141 -2.47 -2.79 -4.62
N ASP A 142 -1.49 -1.88 -4.75
CA ASP A 142 -0.16 -2.22 -5.28
C ASP A 142 0.51 -3.31 -4.43
N GLU A 143 0.39 -3.21 -3.10
CA GLU A 143 0.92 -4.20 -2.16
C GLU A 143 0.17 -5.53 -2.24
N VAL A 144 -1.15 -5.50 -2.43
CA VAL A 144 -1.96 -6.71 -2.63
C VAL A 144 -1.59 -7.39 -3.95
N ASP A 145 -1.43 -6.63 -5.03
CA ASP A 145 -1.05 -7.15 -6.34
C ASP A 145 0.37 -7.74 -6.32
N TYR A 146 1.30 -7.05 -5.66
CA TYR A 146 2.65 -7.56 -5.46
C TYR A 146 2.65 -8.83 -4.59
N ALA A 147 1.94 -8.81 -3.46
CA ALA A 147 1.82 -9.96 -2.57
C ALA A 147 1.23 -11.17 -3.29
N PHE A 148 0.22 -10.93 -4.13
CA PHE A 148 -0.40 -11.95 -4.95
C PHE A 148 0.60 -12.59 -5.93
N GLY A 149 1.44 -11.78 -6.59
CA GLY A 149 2.53 -12.28 -7.42
C GLY A 149 3.53 -13.15 -6.65
N VAL A 150 3.94 -12.71 -5.45
CA VAL A 150 4.84 -13.48 -4.56
C VAL A 150 4.19 -14.79 -4.13
N PHE A 151 2.90 -14.76 -3.75
CA PHE A 151 2.15 -15.94 -3.34
C PHE A 151 2.10 -17.01 -4.43
N LEU A 152 1.83 -16.60 -5.67
CA LEU A 152 1.78 -17.53 -6.80
C LEU A 152 3.13 -18.10 -7.22
N ALA A 153 4.20 -17.34 -7.01
CA ALA A 153 5.56 -17.77 -7.29
C ALA A 153 6.04 -18.84 -6.27
N ASP A 154 5.49 -18.85 -5.06
CA ASP A 154 5.75 -19.90 -4.08
C ASP A 154 5.00 -21.19 -4.42
N ALA A 155 5.74 -22.29 -4.55
CA ALA A 155 5.19 -23.57 -4.99
C ALA A 155 4.20 -24.18 -3.99
N ALA A 156 4.41 -24.01 -2.69
CA ALA A 156 3.55 -24.59 -1.66
C ALA A 156 2.25 -23.80 -1.53
N ALA A 157 2.34 -22.48 -1.49
CA ALA A 157 1.20 -21.58 -1.40
C ALA A 157 0.31 -21.66 -2.65
N SER A 158 0.92 -21.64 -3.84
CA SER A 158 0.23 -21.81 -5.13
C SER A 158 -0.45 -23.17 -5.24
N ALA A 159 0.17 -24.24 -4.72
CA ALA A 159 -0.46 -25.56 -4.68
C ALA A 159 -1.66 -25.59 -3.72
N ALA A 160 -1.58 -24.92 -2.57
CA ALA A 160 -2.67 -24.87 -1.59
C ALA A 160 -3.92 -24.19 -2.13
N VAL A 161 -3.79 -23.00 -2.74
CA VAL A 161 -4.96 -22.31 -3.32
C VAL A 161 -5.60 -23.10 -4.47
N ARG A 162 -4.79 -23.80 -5.28
CA ARG A 162 -5.29 -24.68 -6.36
C ARG A 162 -6.02 -25.90 -5.81
N ALA A 163 -5.50 -26.50 -4.74
CA ALA A 163 -6.10 -27.64 -4.08
C ALA A 163 -7.46 -27.26 -3.45
N GLU A 164 -7.53 -26.12 -2.76
CA GLU A 164 -8.77 -25.61 -2.18
C GLU A 164 -9.80 -25.24 -3.26
N TYR A 165 -9.36 -24.60 -4.35
CA TYR A 165 -10.24 -24.33 -5.48
C TYR A 165 -10.86 -25.63 -6.02
N ALA A 166 -10.06 -26.68 -6.22
CA ALA A 166 -10.55 -27.96 -6.70
C ALA A 166 -11.47 -28.67 -5.69
N ALA A 167 -11.18 -28.56 -4.38
CA ALA A 167 -12.02 -29.10 -3.33
C ALA A 167 -13.39 -28.41 -3.26
N VAL A 168 -13.43 -27.09 -3.44
CA VAL A 168 -14.65 -26.28 -3.34
C VAL A 168 -15.49 -26.34 -4.61
N THR A 169 -14.86 -26.33 -5.80
CA THR A 169 -15.56 -26.23 -7.09
C THR A 169 -15.75 -27.57 -7.79
N GLY A 170 -14.88 -28.56 -7.51
CA GLY A 170 -14.79 -29.81 -8.27
C GLY A 170 -13.97 -29.72 -9.56
N ASP A 171 -13.45 -28.54 -9.90
CA ASP A 171 -12.70 -28.27 -11.13
C ASP A 171 -11.26 -27.81 -10.84
N GLU A 172 -10.36 -27.97 -11.80
CA GLU A 172 -9.02 -27.40 -11.70
C GLU A 172 -9.04 -25.88 -11.91
N LEU A 173 -8.21 -25.15 -11.15
CA LEU A 173 -8.00 -23.72 -11.36
C LEU A 173 -7.17 -23.49 -12.63
N ALA A 174 -7.86 -23.13 -13.72
CA ALA A 174 -7.25 -22.96 -15.04
C ALA A 174 -6.58 -21.58 -15.22
N SER A 175 -7.17 -20.52 -14.67
CA SER A 175 -6.60 -19.16 -14.62
C SER A 175 -6.89 -18.53 -13.26
N ILE A 176 -6.01 -17.63 -12.81
CA ILE A 176 -6.28 -16.88 -11.59
C ILE A 176 -7.39 -15.84 -11.74
N ASP A 177 -7.78 -15.46 -12.96
CA ASP A 177 -8.93 -14.57 -13.17
C ASP A 177 -10.25 -15.18 -12.66
N GLN A 178 -10.24 -16.48 -12.33
CA GLN A 178 -11.36 -17.16 -11.67
C GLN A 178 -11.47 -16.82 -10.18
N LEU A 179 -10.44 -16.21 -9.58
CA LEU A 179 -10.39 -15.80 -8.19
C LEU A 179 -10.57 -14.29 -8.06
N ALA A 180 -11.41 -13.87 -7.12
CA ALA A 180 -11.31 -12.55 -6.53
C ALA A 180 -10.27 -12.59 -5.41
N VAL A 181 -9.37 -11.60 -5.38
CA VAL A 181 -8.25 -11.52 -4.45
C VAL A 181 -8.37 -10.24 -3.63
N THR A 182 -8.19 -10.36 -2.32
CA THR A 182 -8.03 -9.22 -1.41
C THR A 182 -6.89 -9.52 -0.43
N GLY A 183 -6.26 -8.49 0.11
CA GLY A 183 -5.24 -8.64 1.16
C GLY A 183 -5.65 -7.95 2.45
N GLY A 184 -5.29 -8.54 3.57
CA GLY A 184 -5.40 -7.95 4.91
C GLY A 184 -4.02 -7.72 5.52
N ALA A 185 -3.91 -6.74 6.41
CA ALA A 185 -2.71 -6.58 7.23
C ALA A 185 -2.58 -7.77 8.19
N PHE A 186 -1.38 -8.32 8.32
CA PHE A 186 -1.13 -9.45 9.24
C PHE A 186 -0.20 -9.03 10.38
N VAL A 187 -0.65 -9.30 11.61
CA VAL A 187 0.16 -9.15 12.84
C VAL A 187 0.10 -10.47 13.60
N PRO A 188 1.23 -11.13 13.88
CA PRO A 188 1.24 -12.39 14.60
C PRO A 188 0.77 -12.20 16.04
N ASP A 189 -0.02 -13.13 16.55
CA ASP A 189 -0.38 -13.22 17.96
C ASP A 189 0.48 -14.26 18.70
N ALA A 190 0.26 -14.43 20.01
CA ALA A 190 1.03 -15.38 20.82
C ALA A 190 0.85 -16.86 20.43
N GLY A 191 -0.17 -17.19 19.62
CA GLY A 191 -0.43 -18.53 19.12
C GLY A 191 0.16 -18.80 17.74
N THR A 192 0.49 -17.74 16.99
CA THR A 192 1.02 -17.83 15.63
C THR A 192 2.45 -18.36 15.63
N LEU A 193 2.70 -19.48 14.96
CA LEU A 193 4.04 -20.04 14.81
C LEU A 193 4.61 -19.76 13.42
N GLY A 194 5.85 -19.28 13.35
CA GLY A 194 6.62 -19.16 12.10
C GLY A 194 6.63 -17.76 11.46
N ALA A 195 5.82 -16.83 11.96
CA ALA A 195 5.71 -15.46 11.42
C ALA A 195 6.23 -14.37 12.38
N ASP A 196 7.23 -14.68 13.22
CA ASP A 196 7.82 -13.72 14.16
C ASP A 196 8.30 -12.42 13.46
N ALA A 197 8.78 -12.54 12.23
CA ALA A 197 9.24 -11.43 11.40
C ALA A 197 8.13 -10.38 11.14
N CYS A 198 6.87 -10.83 10.97
CA CYS A 198 5.72 -9.96 10.69
C CYS A 198 5.35 -9.02 11.84
N GLY A 199 5.97 -9.15 13.02
CA GLY A 199 5.89 -8.13 14.06
C GLY A 199 6.60 -6.82 13.71
N ILE A 200 7.50 -6.85 12.72
CA ILE A 200 8.25 -5.70 12.20
C ILE A 200 8.06 -5.57 10.69
N ASP A 201 8.22 -6.67 9.96
CA ASP A 201 8.12 -6.73 8.51
C ASP A 201 6.69 -6.53 8.03
N ARG A 202 6.52 -5.97 6.82
CA ARG A 202 5.20 -5.67 6.26
C ARG A 202 4.59 -6.95 5.69
N CYS A 203 3.64 -7.53 6.41
CA CYS A 203 3.04 -8.81 6.06
C CYS A 203 1.57 -8.68 5.66
N VAL A 204 1.19 -9.44 4.62
CA VAL A 204 -0.16 -9.47 4.05
C VAL A 204 -0.73 -10.87 4.11
N GLU A 205 -1.90 -11.01 4.72
CA GLU A 205 -2.72 -12.22 4.60
C GLU A 205 -3.55 -12.17 3.32
N MET A 206 -3.36 -13.16 2.45
CA MET A 206 -4.09 -13.24 1.19
C MET A 206 -5.43 -13.94 1.37
N GLN A 207 -6.49 -13.33 0.87
CA GLN A 207 -7.84 -13.88 0.87
C GLN A 207 -8.26 -14.14 -0.57
N PHE A 208 -8.53 -15.41 -0.88
CA PHE A 208 -8.99 -15.84 -2.20
C PHE A 208 -10.45 -16.24 -2.14
N ARG A 209 -11.20 -15.84 -3.16
CA ARG A 209 -12.61 -16.18 -3.29
C ARG A 209 -12.90 -16.64 -4.70
N VAL A 210 -13.66 -17.73 -4.85
CA VAL A 210 -14.18 -18.12 -6.16
C VAL A 210 -15.11 -17.02 -6.66
N SER A 211 -15.01 -16.60 -7.92
CA SER A 211 -15.91 -15.60 -8.50
C SER A 211 -17.38 -16.00 -8.31
N GLY A 212 -18.14 -15.18 -7.56
CA GLY A 212 -19.53 -15.48 -7.19
C GLY A 212 -19.74 -16.58 -6.15
N GLY A 213 -18.66 -17.20 -5.65
CA GLY A 213 -18.66 -18.31 -4.69
C GLY A 213 -18.19 -17.93 -3.29
N GLY A 214 -17.68 -18.91 -2.54
CA GLY A 214 -17.12 -18.76 -1.18
C GLY A 214 -15.61 -18.48 -1.16
N TYR A 215 -15.08 -18.24 0.04
CA TYR A 215 -13.64 -18.11 0.28
C TYR A 215 -12.95 -19.47 0.24
N LEU A 216 -11.69 -19.48 -0.20
CA LEU A 216 -10.79 -20.63 -0.17
C LEU A 216 -9.95 -20.60 1.10
N ASP A 217 -9.66 -21.76 1.68
CA ASP A 217 -8.85 -21.84 2.91
C ASP A 217 -7.34 -21.82 2.62
N THR A 218 -6.76 -20.62 2.65
CA THR A 218 -5.31 -20.43 2.52
C THR A 218 -4.69 -19.85 3.79
N THR A 219 -5.34 -19.99 4.95
CA THR A 219 -4.91 -19.31 6.19
C THR A 219 -3.59 -19.85 6.77
N GLY A 220 -3.06 -20.94 6.21
CA GLY A 220 -1.73 -21.47 6.57
C GLY A 220 -0.56 -20.68 5.97
N PHE A 221 -0.80 -19.56 5.27
CA PHE A 221 0.23 -18.78 4.61
C PHE A 221 0.04 -17.28 4.84
N VAL A 222 1.16 -16.56 4.94
CA VAL A 222 1.23 -15.10 4.91
C VAL A 222 2.34 -14.68 3.96
N VAL A 223 2.16 -13.57 3.25
CA VAL A 223 3.19 -12.99 2.39
C VAL A 223 3.95 -11.93 3.16
N ASP A 224 5.26 -12.08 3.26
CA ASP A 224 6.16 -11.06 3.76
C ASP A 224 6.65 -10.21 2.58
N LEU A 225 6.14 -8.98 2.49
CA LEU A 225 6.49 -8.03 1.44
C LEU A 225 7.89 -7.45 1.63
N SER A 226 8.35 -7.33 2.88
CA SER A 226 9.71 -6.84 3.19
C SER A 226 10.76 -7.84 2.73
N ALA A 227 10.53 -9.14 2.97
CA ALA A 227 11.41 -10.21 2.53
C ALA A 227 11.12 -10.74 1.12
N LYS A 228 9.99 -10.31 0.51
CA LYS A 228 9.51 -10.75 -0.82
C LYS A 228 9.36 -12.28 -0.88
N SER A 229 8.76 -12.85 0.16
CA SER A 229 8.64 -14.31 0.33
C SER A 229 7.33 -14.72 0.99
N VAL A 230 7.01 -16.01 0.92
CA VAL A 230 5.86 -16.58 1.63
C VAL A 230 6.33 -17.29 2.89
N ILE A 231 5.61 -17.06 3.98
CA ILE A 231 5.80 -17.72 5.26
C ILE A 231 4.64 -18.70 5.47
N GLY A 232 4.96 -19.96 5.75
CA GLY A 232 3.99 -20.94 6.23
C GLY A 232 3.78 -20.79 7.74
N ILE A 233 2.52 -20.68 8.18
CA ILE A 233 2.14 -20.46 9.57
C ILE A 233 1.30 -21.61 10.13
N LYS A 234 1.32 -21.77 11.46
CA LYS A 234 0.58 -22.78 12.21
C LYS A 234 -0.01 -22.20 13.49
#